data_AF-A0A397T3S4-F1
#
_entry.id   AF-A0A397T3S4-F1
#
_cell.length_a   1.000
_cell.length_b   1.000
_cell.length_c   1.000
_cell.angle_alpha   90.00
_cell.angle_beta   90.00
_cell.angle_gamma   90.00
#
_symmetry.space_group_name_H-M   'P 1'
#
loop_
_entity.id
_entity.type
_entity.pdbx_description
1 polymer ?
#
loop_
_entity_poly.entity_id
_entity_poly.type
_entity_poly.pdbx_seq_one_letter_code
_entity_poly.pdbx_strand_id
1 'polypeptide(L)'
;MDDDRRNRNSADPIRIECKKIEIKPTGAYLDTYTDVKLSVLFRYSTHDICLCLNELKDKVCIPYDQVTGFRIAEYKELEVSLIPNFKRRFFQNDIEIKGDPSNGLLEKATSLLFIPCPYVSLNNLVSVEAAIGRYRSEIYFANNPVSISNFQNNNANSNNEVRLKIFFIHNIKLIY
;
A
#
# COMPACT_ATOMS: atom_id res chain seq x y z
N MET A 1 25.68 -11.65 20.96
CA MET A 1 25.38 -12.84 20.16
C MET A 1 23.97 -12.67 19.65
N ASP A 2 23.90 -12.59 18.34
CA ASP A 2 22.84 -12.06 17.50
C ASP A 2 21.59 -12.93 17.52
N ASP A 3 20.42 -12.31 17.69
CA ASP A 3 19.15 -12.91 17.26
C ASP A 3 18.54 -12.01 16.19
N ASP A 4 19.30 -11.85 15.11
CA ASP A 4 18.89 -11.20 13.88
C ASP A 4 18.04 -12.20 13.07
N ARG A 5 16.86 -12.57 13.60
CA ARG A 5 15.82 -13.27 12.84
C ARG A 5 15.05 -12.26 11.98
N ARG A 6 15.76 -11.55 11.13
CA ARG A 6 15.20 -10.87 9.97
C ARG A 6 14.69 -11.94 9.00
N ASN A 7 13.41 -12.25 9.15
CA ASN A 7 12.61 -13.07 8.27
C ASN A 7 12.82 -12.59 6.82
N ARG A 8 13.57 -13.37 6.03
CA ARG A 8 13.90 -13.04 4.65
C ARG A 8 12.67 -13.25 3.76
N ASN A 9 12.47 -12.30 2.85
CA ASN A 9 11.62 -12.33 1.65
C ASN A 9 10.22 -11.71 1.74
N SER A 10 10.16 -10.42 2.07
CA SER A 10 9.46 -9.47 1.19
C SER A 10 10.48 -8.40 0.81
N ALA A 11 10.80 -8.26 -0.48
CA ALA A 11 11.66 -7.18 -0.95
C ALA A 11 10.93 -5.86 -0.69
N ASP A 12 11.27 -5.20 0.42
CA ASP A 12 10.79 -3.86 0.76
C ASP A 12 11.82 -2.84 0.25
N PRO A 13 11.42 -1.82 -0.55
CA PRO A 13 10.09 -1.58 -1.08
C PRO A 13 9.64 -2.57 -2.15
N ILE A 14 8.33 -2.87 -2.17
CA ILE A 14 7.72 -3.47 -3.36
C ILE A 14 7.51 -2.35 -4.38
N ARG A 15 8.25 -2.41 -5.50
CA ARG A 15 8.17 -1.43 -6.58
C ARG A 15 7.27 -1.92 -7.71
N ILE A 16 6.34 -1.07 -8.12
CA ILE A 16 5.50 -1.26 -9.30
C ILE A 16 5.82 -0.15 -10.30
N GLU A 17 6.31 -0.52 -11.48
CA GLU A 17 6.49 0.44 -12.57
C GLU A 17 5.16 0.69 -13.27
N CYS A 18 4.80 1.96 -13.40
CA CYS A 18 3.49 2.37 -13.88
C CYS A 18 3.62 3.06 -15.23
N LYS A 19 2.69 2.74 -16.13
CA LYS A 19 2.48 3.52 -17.35
C LYS A 19 1.75 4.82 -17.04
N LYS A 20 0.79 4.74 -16.11
CA LYS A 20 -0.11 5.84 -15.76
C LYS A 20 -0.61 5.66 -14.33
N ILE A 21 -0.89 6.78 -13.67
CA ILE A 21 -1.66 6.84 -12.42
C ILE A 21 -2.84 7.77 -12.68
N GLU A 22 -4.05 7.25 -12.57
CA GLU A 22 -5.28 8.04 -12.63
C GLU A 22 -5.67 8.49 -11.22
N ILE A 23 -6.04 9.77 -11.11
CA ILE A 23 -6.38 10.44 -9.87
C ILE A 23 -7.89 10.66 -9.85
N LYS A 24 -8.57 10.05 -8.87
CA LYS A 24 -10.03 10.14 -8.74
C LYS A 24 -10.42 10.99 -7.54
N PRO A 25 -11.51 11.79 -7.63
CA PRO A 25 -12.46 11.85 -8.74
C PRO A 25 -12.10 12.90 -9.81
N THR A 26 -10.94 13.56 -9.70
CA THR A 26 -10.59 14.69 -10.57
C THR A 26 -10.42 14.30 -12.04
N GLY A 27 -10.13 13.02 -12.32
CA GLY A 27 -9.86 12.53 -13.67
C GLY A 27 -8.47 12.91 -14.19
N ALA A 28 -7.68 13.62 -13.38
CA ALA A 28 -6.31 13.96 -13.70
C ALA A 28 -5.43 12.70 -13.74
N TYR A 29 -4.29 12.78 -14.41
CA TYR A 29 -3.36 11.66 -14.47
C TYR A 29 -1.91 12.10 -14.47
N LEU A 30 -1.07 11.23 -13.92
CA LEU A 30 0.37 11.24 -14.07
C LEU A 30 0.73 10.15 -15.08
N ASP A 31 1.60 10.44 -16.04
CA ASP A 31 1.96 9.47 -17.08
C ASP A 31 3.42 9.58 -17.53
N THR A 32 3.86 8.58 -18.27
CA THR A 32 5.24 8.52 -18.74
C THR A 32 5.59 9.50 -19.87
N TYR A 33 4.62 10.27 -20.37
CA TYR A 33 4.86 11.31 -21.38
C TYR A 33 5.35 12.60 -20.71
N THR A 34 4.91 12.83 -19.48
CA THR A 34 5.33 13.93 -18.62
C THR A 34 6.50 13.53 -17.71
N ASP A 35 6.61 12.25 -17.34
CA ASP A 35 7.67 11.70 -16.49
C ASP A 35 8.44 10.56 -17.19
N VAL A 36 9.77 10.67 -17.35
CA VAL A 36 10.58 9.64 -18.03
C VAL A 36 10.49 8.25 -17.36
N LYS A 37 10.22 8.20 -16.04
CA LYS A 37 9.96 6.96 -15.27
C LYS A 37 8.96 7.22 -14.15
N LEU A 38 7.78 6.63 -14.27
CA LEU A 38 6.75 6.63 -13.23
C LEU A 38 6.74 5.28 -12.50
N SER A 39 6.80 5.31 -11.17
CA SER A 39 6.61 4.10 -10.38
C SER A 39 6.00 4.41 -9.02
N VAL A 40 5.42 3.39 -8.39
CA VAL A 40 4.97 3.47 -7.00
C VAL A 40 5.76 2.49 -6.15
N LEU A 41 6.18 2.95 -4.97
CA LEU A 41 6.83 2.16 -3.95
C LEU A 41 5.86 1.91 -2.81
N PHE A 42 5.63 0.66 -2.48
CA PHE A 42 4.94 0.25 -1.27
C PHE A 42 6.00 -0.10 -0.24
N ARG A 43 6.19 0.79 0.74
CA ARG A 43 7.17 0.62 1.82
C ARG A 43 6.50 0.13 3.08
N TYR A 44 6.75 -1.14 3.39
CA TYR A 44 6.27 -1.73 4.64
C TYR A 44 6.99 -1.15 5.84
N SER A 45 8.34 -1.04 5.79
CA SER A 45 9.16 -0.55 6.90
C SER A 45 8.80 0.85 7.38
N THR A 46 8.42 1.74 6.47
CA THR A 46 8.04 3.13 6.77
C THR A 46 6.54 3.35 6.74
N HIS A 47 5.75 2.31 6.48
CA HIS A 47 4.28 2.34 6.38
C HIS A 47 3.77 3.45 5.44
N ASP A 48 4.32 3.57 4.24
CA ASP A 48 3.86 4.55 3.26
C ASP A 48 3.90 4.07 1.79
N ILE A 49 3.05 4.71 0.99
CA ILE A 49 3.00 4.59 -0.46
C ILE A 49 3.73 5.80 -1.03
N CYS A 50 4.77 5.62 -1.85
CA CYS A 50 5.44 6.74 -2.50
C CYS A 50 5.27 6.68 -4.01
N LEU A 51 4.69 7.75 -4.55
CA LEU A 51 4.68 8.02 -5.98
C LEU A 51 6.05 8.57 -6.35
N CYS A 52 6.74 7.96 -7.31
CA CYS A 52 8.05 8.40 -7.78
C CYS A 52 7.89 9.03 -9.17
N LEU A 53 8.24 10.31 -9.25
CA LEU A 53 8.13 11.20 -10.41
C LEU A 53 9.54 11.60 -10.88
N ASN A 54 9.66 12.22 -12.06
CA ASN A 54 10.88 12.84 -12.57
C ASN A 54 12.13 11.94 -12.41
N GLU A 55 12.12 10.76 -13.03
CA GLU A 55 13.21 9.77 -12.94
C GLU A 55 13.51 9.29 -11.51
N LEU A 56 12.48 9.20 -10.67
CA LEU A 56 12.57 8.82 -9.25
C LEU A 56 13.22 9.86 -8.33
N LYS A 57 13.52 11.06 -8.84
CA LYS A 57 14.11 12.15 -8.05
C LYS A 57 13.09 12.75 -7.11
N ASP A 58 11.86 12.94 -7.60
CA ASP A 58 10.79 13.52 -6.82
C ASP A 58 9.86 12.43 -6.30
N LYS A 59 9.44 12.55 -5.04
CA LYS A 59 8.53 11.59 -4.41
C LYS A 59 7.40 12.29 -3.68
N VAL A 60 6.19 11.75 -3.85
CA VAL A 60 5.04 12.08 -3.00
C VAL A 60 4.68 10.86 -2.17
N CYS A 61 4.87 10.94 -0.85
CA CYS A 61 4.64 9.83 0.05
C CYS A 61 3.37 10.02 0.89
N ILE A 62 2.56 8.97 0.94
CA ILE A 62 1.26 8.89 1.59
C ILE A 62 1.31 7.79 2.67
N PRO A 63 1.25 8.14 3.95
CA PRO A 63 1.14 7.18 5.06
C PRO A 63 -0.03 6.17 4.90
N TYR A 64 0.20 4.92 5.30
CA TYR A 64 -0.77 3.81 5.18
C TYR A 64 -2.02 3.95 6.06
N ASP A 65 -1.92 4.65 7.19
CA ASP A 65 -3.05 4.91 8.09
C ASP A 65 -4.16 5.74 7.44
N GLN A 66 -3.85 6.42 6.32
CA GLN A 66 -4.79 7.18 5.52
C GLN A 66 -5.46 6.35 4.41
N VAL A 67 -5.09 5.08 4.27
CA VAL A 67 -5.57 4.19 3.22
C VAL A 67 -6.78 3.38 3.68
N THR A 68 -7.93 3.64 3.07
CA THR A 68 -9.21 3.02 3.43
C THR A 68 -9.47 1.72 2.67
N GLY A 69 -8.89 1.55 1.49
CA GLY A 69 -9.16 0.39 0.64
C GLY A 69 -8.06 0.09 -0.37
N PHE A 70 -7.97 -1.18 -0.74
CA PHE A 70 -7.13 -1.66 -1.83
C PHE A 70 -7.95 -2.64 -2.67
N ARG A 71 -7.82 -2.54 -3.99
CA ARG A 71 -8.47 -3.43 -4.94
C ARG A 71 -7.57 -3.67 -6.12
N ILE A 72 -7.33 -4.93 -6.47
CA ILE A 72 -6.79 -5.27 -7.78
C ILE A 72 -7.98 -5.32 -8.75
N ALA A 73 -8.01 -4.43 -9.72
CA ALA A 73 -9.07 -4.35 -10.73
C ALA A 73 -8.71 -5.21 -11.96
N GLU A 74 -9.57 -5.16 -12.97
CA GLU A 74 -9.34 -5.87 -14.24
C GLU A 74 -7.99 -5.47 -14.86
N TYR A 75 -7.41 -6.36 -15.66
CA TYR A 75 -6.16 -6.10 -16.39
C TYR A 75 -4.93 -5.75 -15.53
N LYS A 76 -4.88 -6.22 -14.27
CA LYS A 76 -3.77 -6.01 -13.33
C LYS A 76 -3.60 -4.55 -12.91
N GLU A 77 -4.69 -3.79 -12.83
CA GLU A 77 -4.66 -2.46 -12.25
C GLU A 77 -4.78 -2.54 -10.73
N LEU A 78 -4.15 -1.61 -10.01
CA LEU A 78 -4.24 -1.53 -8.55
C LEU A 78 -4.89 -0.22 -8.17
N GLU A 79 -6.02 -0.27 -7.48
CA GLU A 79 -6.70 0.89 -6.94
C GLU A 79 -6.48 1.01 -5.43
N VAL A 80 -6.16 2.21 -4.99
CA VAL A 80 -5.95 2.56 -3.59
C VAL A 80 -6.90 3.67 -3.20
N SER A 81 -7.82 3.38 -2.28
CA SER A 81 -8.76 4.35 -1.74
C SER A 81 -8.18 5.06 -0.51
N LEU A 82 -8.33 6.38 -0.44
CA LEU A 82 -7.73 7.26 0.56
C LEU A 82 -8.82 8.06 1.27
N ILE A 83 -8.54 8.49 2.51
CA ILE A 83 -9.37 9.50 3.16
C ILE A 83 -9.32 10.83 2.38
N PRO A 84 -10.40 11.63 2.37
CA PRO A 84 -10.36 12.97 1.79
C PRO A 84 -9.28 13.85 2.44
N ASN A 85 -8.64 14.70 1.64
CA ASN A 85 -7.60 15.64 2.10
C ASN A 85 -6.43 14.97 2.85
N PHE A 86 -6.06 13.76 2.45
CA PHE A 86 -4.93 13.04 3.03
C PHE A 86 -3.64 13.89 3.00
N LYS A 87 -2.88 13.75 4.07
CA LYS A 87 -1.54 14.33 4.26
C LYS A 87 -0.55 13.64 3.35
N ARG A 88 0.39 14.44 2.84
CA ARG A 88 1.46 14.05 1.93
C ARG A 88 2.78 14.58 2.47
N ARG A 89 3.85 13.82 2.27
CA ARG A 89 5.23 14.30 2.43
C ARG A 89 5.88 14.33 1.06
N PHE A 90 6.67 15.36 0.81
CA PHE A 90 7.29 15.58 -0.49
C PHE A 90 8.79 15.46 -0.35
N PHE A 91 9.42 14.79 -1.30
CA PHE A 91 10.88 14.63 -1.32
C PHE A 91 11.42 14.97 -2.69
N GLN A 92 12.62 15.54 -2.72
CA GLN A 92 13.42 15.73 -3.92
C GLN A 92 14.84 15.25 -3.62
N ASN A 93 15.34 14.29 -4.40
CA ASN A 93 16.61 13.61 -4.16
C ASN A 93 16.72 13.08 -2.72
N ASP A 94 15.64 12.48 -2.22
CA ASP A 94 15.51 11.94 -0.85
C ASP A 94 15.57 12.97 0.29
N ILE A 95 15.57 14.27 -0.03
CA ILE A 95 15.48 15.35 0.96
C ILE A 95 14.02 15.81 1.03
N GLU A 96 13.46 15.90 2.24
CA GLU A 96 12.09 16.39 2.43
C GLU A 96 11.98 17.88 2.07
N ILE A 97 10.98 18.22 1.27
CA ILE A 97 10.71 19.57 0.77
C ILE A 97 9.29 20.01 1.11
N LYS A 98 9.03 21.31 1.02
CA LYS A 98 7.68 21.89 1.21
C LYS A 98 6.86 21.98 -0.07
N GLY A 99 7.50 22.04 -1.24
CA GLY A 99 6.82 22.15 -2.53
C GLY A 99 6.24 20.80 -2.96
N ASP A 100 4.99 20.81 -3.46
CA ASP A 100 4.34 19.60 -4.00
C ASP A 100 4.84 19.35 -5.43
N PRO A 101 5.63 18.28 -5.68
CA PRO A 101 6.16 17.98 -7.01
C PRO A 101 5.08 17.51 -7.98
N SER A 102 3.88 17.14 -7.49
CA SER A 102 2.72 16.88 -8.32
C SER A 102 1.98 18.16 -8.74
N ASN A 103 2.47 19.35 -8.38
CA ASN A 103 1.84 20.65 -8.68
C ASN A 103 0.36 20.71 -8.26
N GLY A 104 0.02 20.08 -7.12
CA GLY A 104 -1.34 20.05 -6.59
C GLY A 104 -2.29 19.07 -7.30
N LEU A 105 -1.81 18.23 -8.22
CA LEU A 105 -2.66 17.26 -8.94
C LEU A 105 -3.40 16.29 -7.99
N LEU A 106 -2.83 16.03 -6.82
CA LEU A 106 -3.41 15.17 -5.79
C LEU A 106 -4.38 15.89 -4.85
N GLU A 107 -4.62 17.20 -5.06
CA GLU A 107 -5.66 17.91 -4.33
C GLU A 107 -7.04 17.30 -4.62
N LYS A 108 -7.81 17.07 -3.55
CA LYS A 108 -9.15 16.44 -3.60
C LYS A 108 -9.15 14.98 -4.06
N ALA A 109 -7.99 14.37 -4.27
CA ALA A 109 -7.92 12.95 -4.57
C ALA A 109 -8.48 12.12 -3.39
N THR A 110 -9.21 11.07 -3.74
CA THR A 110 -9.79 10.09 -2.80
C THR A 110 -9.50 8.66 -3.25
N SER A 111 -9.00 8.47 -4.47
CA SER A 111 -8.51 7.19 -4.95
C SER A 111 -7.42 7.41 -5.99
N LEU A 112 -6.45 6.50 -6.02
CA LEU A 112 -5.38 6.43 -7.01
C LEU A 112 -5.46 5.08 -7.72
N LEU A 113 -5.62 5.09 -9.04
CA LEU A 113 -5.60 3.90 -9.87
C LEU A 113 -4.25 3.80 -10.57
N PHE A 114 -3.44 2.86 -10.11
CA PHE A 114 -2.15 2.52 -10.68
C PHE A 114 -2.35 1.57 -11.86
N ILE A 115 -1.92 2.01 -13.05
CA ILE A 115 -1.94 1.20 -14.28
C ILE A 115 -0.49 0.77 -14.55
N PRO A 116 -0.12 -0.49 -14.26
CA PRO A 116 1.26 -0.95 -14.39
C PRO A 116 1.73 -1.02 -15.84
N CYS A 117 3.05 -1.03 -16.04
CA CYS A 117 3.63 -1.38 -17.33
C CYS A 117 3.32 -2.86 -17.70
N PRO A 118 3.24 -3.22 -19.00
CA PRO A 118 2.83 -4.57 -19.43
C PRO A 118 3.70 -5.73 -18.88
N TYR A 119 4.98 -5.45 -18.61
CA TYR A 119 5.93 -6.42 -18.06
C TYR A 119 5.81 -6.63 -16.54
N VAL A 120 5.02 -5.81 -15.84
CA VAL A 120 4.77 -6.01 -14.41
C VAL A 120 3.93 -7.26 -14.22
N SER A 121 4.44 -8.17 -13.38
CA SER A 121 3.78 -9.45 -13.12
C SER A 121 2.62 -9.29 -12.13
N LEU A 122 1.63 -10.17 -12.22
CA LEU A 122 0.54 -10.23 -11.23
C LEU A 122 1.09 -10.52 -9.82
N ASN A 123 2.15 -11.31 -9.70
CA ASN A 123 2.79 -11.63 -8.42
C ASN A 123 3.31 -10.39 -7.69
N ASN A 124 3.73 -9.35 -8.42
CA ASN A 124 4.11 -8.08 -7.80
C ASN A 124 2.90 -7.42 -7.11
N LEU A 125 1.73 -7.42 -7.75
CA LEU A 125 0.51 -6.82 -7.19
C LEU A 125 -0.04 -7.63 -6.01
N VAL A 126 -0.01 -8.96 -6.11
CA VAL A 126 -0.37 -9.85 -5.00
C VAL A 126 0.56 -9.64 -3.80
N SER A 127 1.85 -9.37 -4.05
CA SER A 127 2.80 -9.04 -2.98
C SER A 127 2.44 -7.74 -2.26
N VAL A 128 1.98 -6.73 -3.01
CA VAL A 128 1.49 -5.47 -2.45
C VAL A 128 0.29 -5.74 -1.55
N GLU A 129 -0.74 -6.43 -2.06
CA GLU A 129 -1.94 -6.80 -1.30
C GLU A 129 -1.59 -7.55 0.00
N ALA A 130 -0.68 -8.51 -0.07
CA ALA A 130 -0.21 -9.26 1.10
C ALA A 130 0.49 -8.37 2.13
N ALA A 131 1.36 -7.45 1.70
CA ALA A 131 2.07 -6.53 2.60
C ALA A 131 1.10 -5.59 3.34
N ILE A 132 0.10 -5.08 2.64
CA ILE A 132 -0.95 -4.25 3.24
C ILE A 132 -1.83 -5.06 4.20
N GLY A 133 -2.19 -6.29 3.83
CA GLY A 133 -2.95 -7.18 4.70
C GLY A 133 -2.23 -7.46 6.02
N ARG A 134 -0.89 -7.61 5.97
CA ARG A 134 -0.05 -7.72 7.17
C ARG A 134 -0.10 -6.45 8.01
N TYR A 135 0.11 -5.28 7.41
CA TYR A 135 0.05 -3.99 8.13
C TYR A 135 -1.30 -3.81 8.86
N ARG A 136 -2.41 -4.07 8.18
CA ARG A 136 -3.76 -3.97 8.78
C ARG A 136 -3.93 -4.91 9.96
N SER A 137 -3.38 -6.12 9.87
CA SER A 137 -3.42 -7.11 10.95
C SER A 137 -2.60 -6.62 12.16
N GLU A 138 -1.41 -6.07 11.93
CA GLU A 138 -0.57 -5.51 13.00
C GLU A 138 -1.26 -4.37 13.74
N ILE A 139 -1.86 -3.42 13.02
CA ILE A 139 -2.62 -2.32 13.63
C ILE A 139 -3.82 -2.85 14.43
N TYR A 140 -4.52 -3.88 13.91
CA TYR A 140 -5.64 -4.49 14.64
C TYR A 140 -5.19 -5.11 15.97
N PHE A 141 -4.09 -5.87 15.97
CA PHE A 141 -3.56 -6.49 17.18
C PHE A 141 -2.96 -5.49 18.17
N ALA A 142 -2.35 -4.41 17.67
CA ALA A 142 -1.84 -3.33 18.53
C ALA A 142 -2.97 -2.59 19.27
N ASN A 143 -4.11 -2.39 18.61
CA ASN A 143 -5.27 -1.70 19.18
C ASN A 143 -6.19 -2.63 19.98
N ASN A 144 -6.10 -3.94 19.75
CA ASN A 144 -6.82 -4.97 20.49
C ASN A 144 -5.79 -5.94 21.08
N PRO A 145 -5.00 -5.52 22.08
CA PRO A 145 -4.05 -6.41 22.72
C PRO A 145 -4.84 -7.56 23.33
N VAL A 146 -4.79 -8.73 22.67
CA VAL A 146 -5.35 -9.95 23.21
C VAL A 146 -4.64 -10.15 24.53
N SER A 147 -5.37 -10.03 25.63
CA SER A 147 -4.84 -10.30 26.96
C SER A 147 -4.48 -11.78 26.98
N ILE A 148 -3.20 -12.11 26.83
CA ILE A 148 -2.70 -13.46 27.09
C ILE A 148 -2.65 -13.62 28.62
N SER A 149 -3.82 -13.62 29.26
CA SER A 149 -3.97 -14.12 30.62
C SER A 149 -4.47 -15.56 30.53
N ASN A 150 -3.55 -16.49 30.84
CA ASN A 150 -3.73 -17.92 31.04
C ASN A 150 -3.78 -18.81 29.78
N PHE A 151 -2.64 -18.94 29.10
CA PHE A 151 -2.23 -20.28 28.64
C PHE A 151 -1.62 -21.01 29.84
N GLN A 152 -2.49 -21.45 30.76
CA GLN A 152 -2.10 -22.52 31.66
C GLN A 152 -1.96 -23.79 30.82
N ASN A 153 -0.72 -24.26 30.78
CA ASN A 153 -0.28 -25.60 30.43
C ASN A 153 -1.37 -26.64 30.72
N ASN A 154 -2.02 -27.17 29.69
CA ASN A 154 -2.71 -28.44 29.78
C ASN A 154 -2.46 -29.19 28.47
N ASN A 155 -1.60 -30.21 28.59
CA ASN A 155 -1.42 -31.28 27.63
C ASN A 155 -2.77 -31.77 27.12
N ALA A 156 -3.08 -31.47 25.86
CA ALA A 156 -4.03 -32.24 25.07
C ALA A 156 -3.67 -32.07 23.59
N ASN A 157 -3.01 -33.10 23.08
CA ASN A 157 -2.77 -33.36 21.67
C ASN A 157 -4.11 -33.32 20.90
N SER A 158 -4.33 -32.30 20.07
CA SER A 158 -5.27 -32.36 18.93
C SER A 158 -5.08 -31.16 17.99
N ASN A 159 -4.93 -31.48 16.71
CA ASN A 159 -4.71 -30.60 15.57
C ASN A 159 -5.81 -29.54 15.37
N ASN A 160 -5.81 -28.49 16.19
CA ASN A 160 -6.62 -27.30 15.91
C ASN A 160 -5.74 -26.25 15.22
N GLU A 161 -5.66 -26.36 13.89
CA GLU A 161 -5.37 -25.20 13.04
C GLU A 161 -6.38 -24.11 13.41
N VAL A 162 -5.91 -23.05 14.06
CA VAL A 162 -6.66 -21.81 14.24
C VAL A 162 -6.82 -21.20 12.84
N ARG A 163 -7.83 -21.65 12.09
CA ARG A 163 -8.28 -21.00 10.86
C ARG A 163 -8.95 -19.69 11.25
N LEU A 164 -8.15 -18.63 11.36
CA LEU A 164 -8.65 -17.26 11.37
C LEU A 164 -9.38 -17.01 10.04
N LYS A 165 -10.71 -17.01 10.07
CA LYS A 165 -11.54 -16.48 8.99
C LYS A 165 -11.30 -14.97 8.93
N ILE A 166 -10.36 -14.55 8.08
CA ILE A 166 -10.22 -13.15 7.68
C ILE A 166 -11.44 -12.84 6.81
N PHE A 167 -12.40 -12.09 7.37
CA PHE A 167 -13.53 -11.58 6.60
C PHE A 167 -13.02 -10.49 5.66
N PHE A 168 -12.83 -10.84 4.38
CA PHE A 168 -12.76 -9.85 3.31
C PHE A 168 -14.14 -9.19 3.23
N ILE A 169 -14.27 -7.97 3.74
CA ILE A 169 -15.46 -7.16 3.49
C ILE A 169 -15.41 -6.72 2.01
N HIS A 170 -15.96 -7.56 1.14
CA HIS A 170 -16.37 -7.17 -0.21
C HIS A 170 -17.59 -6.24 -0.08
N ASN A 171 -17.36 -4.94 0.03
CA ASN A 171 -18.43 -3.97 -0.18
C ASN A 171 -18.70 -3.84 -1.68
N ILE A 172 -19.46 -4.78 -2.24
CA ILE A 172 -20.18 -4.56 -3.50
C ILE A 172 -21.41 -3.73 -3.14
N LYS A 173 -21.34 -2.41 -3.32
CA LYS A 173 -22.56 -1.61 -3.50
C LYS A 173 -23.01 -1.80 -4.94
N LEU A 174 -23.93 -2.73 -5.17
CA LEU A 174 -24.82 -2.67 -6.33
C LEU A 174 -25.69 -1.42 -6.14
N ILE A 175 -25.46 -0.42 -6.98
CA ILE A 175 -26.40 0.69 -7.17
C ILE A 175 -27.36 0.21 -8.26
N TYR A 176 -28.63 0.08 -7.90
CA TYR A 176 -29.76 -0.13 -8.82
C TYR A 176 -30.02 1.13 -9.65
#